data_AF-A0A6M2E3M5-F1
#
_entry.id   AF-A0A6M2E3M5-F1
#
_cell.length_a   1.000
_cell.length_b   1.000
_cell.length_c   1.000
_cell.angle_alpha   90.00
_cell.angle_beta   90.00
_cell.angle_gamma   90.00
#
_symmetry.space_group_name_H-M   'P 1'
#
loop_
_entity.id
_entity.type
_entity.pdbx_description
1 polymer ?
#
loop_
_entity_poly.entity_id
_entity_poly.type
_entity_poly.pdbx_seq_one_letter_code
_entity_poly.pdbx_strand_id
1 'polypeptide(L)'
;MEAHGGYSFCGAASLALLGNASTCNLESLLRWTVNRQMRLEGGFQGRTNKLVDGCYSFWQGATVPIIQTLILKERNKNKPKPTENIDAKMMYESLLEKEILFDHRCLQEYILMACQNPRGGLIDKPGKPRDFYHTCYTLSGLSIAQHLSNDMTYCIDGHESLLTRTHLLYNLPPENVNRAINYFKSENLTKLKLSEI
;
A
#
# COMPACT_ATOMS: atom_id res chain seq x y z
N MET A 1 -8.58 -16.86 14.30
CA MET A 1 -8.83 -15.66 13.46
C MET A 1 -8.05 -15.85 12.17
N GLU A 2 -8.64 -15.59 11.00
CA GLU A 2 -7.99 -15.73 9.68
C GLU A 2 -7.33 -14.39 9.28
N ALA A 3 -6.16 -14.44 8.61
CA ALA A 3 -5.52 -13.24 8.07
C ALA A 3 -6.34 -12.66 6.91
N HIS A 4 -6.53 -11.34 6.88
CA HIS A 4 -7.41 -10.65 5.93
C HIS A 4 -6.83 -9.31 5.49
N GLY A 5 -6.82 -9.02 4.19
CA GLY A 5 -6.12 -7.86 3.61
C GLY A 5 -6.49 -6.52 4.25
N GLY A 6 -7.78 -6.27 4.45
CA GLY A 6 -8.24 -5.04 5.11
C GLY A 6 -7.73 -4.89 6.55
N TYR A 7 -7.76 -5.96 7.36
CA TYR A 7 -7.26 -5.92 8.73
C TYR A 7 -5.73 -5.88 8.79
N SER A 8 -5.05 -6.53 7.84
CA SER A 8 -3.60 -6.44 7.68
C SER A 8 -3.16 -5.02 7.37
N PHE A 9 -3.86 -4.30 6.48
CA PHE A 9 -3.63 -2.87 6.24
C PHE A 9 -3.80 -2.05 7.51
N CYS A 10 -4.93 -2.19 8.21
CA CYS A 10 -5.17 -1.46 9.45
C CYS A 10 -4.05 -1.71 10.47
N GLY A 11 -3.66 -2.97 10.67
CA GLY A 11 -2.55 -3.32 11.56
C GLY A 11 -1.22 -2.70 11.14
N ALA A 12 -0.83 -2.86 9.88
CA ALA A 12 0.44 -2.33 9.36
C ALA A 12 0.49 -0.79 9.43
N ALA A 13 -0.60 -0.12 9.03
CA ALA A 13 -0.70 1.33 9.10
C ALA A 13 -0.66 1.83 10.56
N SER A 14 -1.36 1.18 11.49
CA SER A 14 -1.31 1.50 12.92
C SER A 14 0.10 1.33 13.50
N LEU A 15 0.81 0.25 13.15
CA LEU A 15 2.20 0.04 13.59
C LEU A 15 3.13 1.16 13.08
N ALA A 16 2.93 1.59 11.83
CA ALA A 16 3.68 2.71 11.26
C ALA A 16 3.39 4.05 11.94
N LEU A 17 2.12 4.32 12.25
CA LEU A 17 1.70 5.55 12.95
C LEU A 17 2.19 5.60 14.40
N LEU A 18 2.17 4.47 15.10
CA LEU A 18 2.59 4.36 16.50
C LEU A 18 4.11 4.18 16.66
N GLY A 19 4.84 3.95 15.57
CA GLY A 19 6.28 3.67 15.61
C GLY A 19 6.64 2.36 16.32
N ASN A 20 5.72 1.40 16.38
CA ASN A 20 5.85 0.18 17.18
C ASN A 20 6.01 -1.09 16.33
N ALA A 21 6.80 -1.02 15.26
CA ALA A 21 6.90 -2.09 14.27
C ALA A 21 7.49 -3.40 14.81
N SER A 22 8.25 -3.34 15.92
CA SER A 22 8.91 -4.49 16.56
C SER A 22 7.96 -5.52 17.18
N THR A 23 6.69 -5.16 17.42
CA THR A 23 5.68 -6.09 17.96
C THR A 23 5.09 -7.02 16.90
N CYS A 24 5.47 -6.89 15.64
CA CYS A 24 4.94 -7.69 14.54
C CYS A 24 6.08 -8.41 13.79
N ASN A 25 5.84 -9.65 13.38
CA ASN A 25 6.74 -10.34 12.46
C ASN A 25 6.52 -9.82 11.04
N LEU A 26 7.22 -8.73 10.70
CA LEU A 26 7.07 -8.02 9.43
C LEU A 26 7.43 -8.88 8.21
N GLU A 27 8.42 -9.76 8.31
CA GLU A 27 8.82 -10.65 7.19
C GLU A 27 7.70 -11.63 6.85
N SER A 28 7.06 -12.22 7.86
CA SER A 28 5.93 -13.13 7.66
C SER A 28 4.72 -12.39 7.11
N LEU A 29 4.48 -11.17 7.58
CA LEU A 29 3.40 -10.32 7.08
C LEU A 29 3.64 -9.89 5.63
N LEU A 30 4.88 -9.50 5.28
CA LEU A 30 5.27 -9.17 3.90
C LEU A 30 5.08 -10.38 2.99
N ARG A 31 5.66 -11.53 3.38
CA ARG A 31 5.52 -12.80 2.63
C ARG A 31 4.05 -13.14 2.42
N TRP A 32 3.22 -13.02 3.46
CA TRP A 32 1.79 -13.28 3.32
C TRP A 32 1.15 -12.31 2.33
N THR A 33 1.36 -11.00 2.48
CA THR A 33 0.75 -9.94 1.66
C THR A 33 1.11 -10.07 0.19
N VAL A 34 2.39 -10.27 -0.17
CA VAL A 34 2.80 -10.40 -1.59
C VAL A 34 2.22 -11.65 -2.25
N ASN A 35 2.03 -12.74 -1.50
CA ASN A 35 1.38 -13.96 -1.99
C ASN A 35 -0.16 -13.83 -2.15
N ARG A 36 -0.71 -12.62 -1.97
CA ARG A 36 -2.11 -12.30 -2.26
C ARG A 36 -2.32 -11.78 -3.67
N GLN A 37 -1.27 -11.45 -4.41
CA GLN A 37 -1.42 -11.13 -5.82
C GLN A 37 -1.72 -12.39 -6.62
N MET A 38 -2.71 -12.31 -7.49
CA MET A 38 -3.20 -13.42 -8.29
C MET A 38 -2.36 -13.54 -9.56
N ARG A 39 -1.85 -14.74 -9.83
CA ARG A 39 -0.84 -14.96 -10.88
C ARG A 39 -1.40 -14.84 -12.30
N LEU A 40 -2.69 -15.08 -12.50
CA LEU A 40 -3.35 -14.96 -13.80
C LEU A 40 -4.08 -13.62 -13.92
N GLU A 41 -4.87 -13.28 -12.90
CA GLU A 41 -5.73 -12.09 -12.94
C GLU A 41 -4.96 -10.79 -12.72
N GLY A 42 -3.78 -10.82 -12.07
CA GLY A 42 -2.96 -9.63 -11.77
C GLY A 42 -3.43 -8.82 -10.55
N GLY A 43 -4.73 -8.88 -10.22
CA GLY A 43 -5.31 -8.27 -9.03
C GLY A 43 -4.97 -9.00 -7.73
N PHE A 44 -5.53 -8.54 -6.61
CA PHE A 44 -5.32 -9.13 -5.29
C PHE A 44 -6.55 -9.87 -4.75
N GLN A 45 -6.31 -10.96 -4.01
CA GLN A 45 -7.32 -11.58 -3.13
C GLN A 45 -7.16 -11.10 -1.68
N GLY A 46 -8.26 -11.01 -0.95
CA GLY A 46 -8.22 -10.58 0.46
C GLY A 46 -7.70 -11.62 1.44
N ARG A 47 -7.83 -12.89 1.10
CA ARG A 47 -7.51 -14.06 1.94
C ARG A 47 -6.98 -15.18 1.06
N THR A 48 -6.29 -16.13 1.66
CA THR A 48 -5.80 -17.31 0.94
C THR A 48 -6.97 -18.12 0.38
N ASN A 49 -6.86 -18.58 -0.87
CA ASN A 49 -7.88 -19.38 -1.56
C ASN A 49 -9.24 -18.68 -1.67
N LYS A 50 -9.25 -17.35 -1.82
CA LYS A 50 -10.45 -16.58 -2.17
C LYS A 50 -10.27 -15.97 -3.55
N LEU A 51 -11.35 -15.40 -4.08
CA LEU A 51 -11.29 -14.77 -5.39
C LEU A 51 -10.57 -13.42 -5.31
N VAL A 52 -10.03 -13.01 -6.45
CA VAL A 52 -9.58 -11.64 -6.70
C VAL A 52 -10.71 -10.65 -6.45
N ASP A 53 -10.39 -9.44 -6.01
CA ASP A 53 -11.35 -8.35 -5.84
C ASP A 53 -10.64 -6.98 -5.95
N GLY A 54 -11.23 -6.09 -6.73
CA GLY A 54 -10.73 -4.75 -7.05
C GLY A 54 -10.37 -3.92 -5.84
N CYS A 55 -11.10 -4.02 -4.72
CA CYS A 55 -10.82 -3.21 -3.54
C CYS A 55 -9.49 -3.57 -2.88
N TYR A 56 -9.02 -4.83 -3.01
CA TYR A 56 -7.73 -5.24 -2.48
C TYR A 56 -6.54 -4.68 -3.25
N SER A 57 -6.78 -4.03 -4.40
CA SER A 57 -5.77 -3.22 -5.07
C SER A 57 -5.22 -2.14 -4.15
N PHE A 58 -6.05 -1.53 -3.28
CA PHE A 58 -5.57 -0.66 -2.21
C PHE A 58 -5.17 -1.46 -0.98
N TRP A 59 -6.05 -2.32 -0.43
CA TRP A 59 -5.79 -2.93 0.87
C TRP A 59 -4.50 -3.75 0.91
N GLN A 60 -4.20 -4.52 -0.14
CA GLN A 60 -2.92 -5.23 -0.23
C GLN A 60 -1.84 -4.35 -0.85
N GLY A 61 -2.17 -3.60 -1.91
CA GLY A 61 -1.21 -2.76 -2.63
C GLY A 61 -0.55 -1.68 -1.77
N ALA A 62 -1.28 -1.07 -0.82
CA ALA A 62 -0.71 -0.13 0.14
C ALA A 62 0.08 -0.84 1.25
N THR A 63 -0.37 -2.03 1.66
CA THR A 63 0.22 -2.79 2.77
C THR A 63 1.64 -3.23 2.44
N VAL A 64 1.92 -3.68 1.20
CA VAL A 64 3.26 -4.09 0.75
C VAL A 64 4.32 -3.01 1.01
N PRO A 65 4.25 -1.79 0.44
CA PRO A 65 5.25 -0.75 0.64
C PRO A 65 5.30 -0.20 2.08
N ILE A 66 4.18 -0.22 2.83
CA ILE A 66 4.19 0.11 4.26
C ILE A 66 5.09 -0.87 5.02
N ILE A 67 4.92 -2.17 4.82
CA ILE A 67 5.72 -3.20 5.51
C ILE A 67 7.18 -3.13 5.07
N GLN A 68 7.46 -2.94 3.77
CA GLN A 68 8.83 -2.74 3.26
C GLN A 68 9.52 -1.59 4.02
N THR A 69 8.84 -0.45 4.14
CA THR A 69 9.35 0.72 4.86
C THR A 69 9.60 0.42 6.33
N LEU A 70 8.70 -0.31 7.00
CA LEU A 70 8.87 -0.71 8.40
C LEU A 70 10.08 -1.64 8.59
N ILE A 71 10.28 -2.63 7.71
CA ILE A 71 11.43 -3.53 7.74
C ILE A 71 12.73 -2.74 7.60
N LEU A 72 12.80 -1.83 6.62
CA LEU A 72 13.98 -1.00 6.40
C LEU A 72 14.29 -0.12 7.63
N LYS A 73 13.26 0.48 8.24
CA LYS A 73 13.41 1.28 9.46
C LYS A 73 13.95 0.46 10.64
N GLU A 74 13.38 -0.71 10.90
CA GLU A 74 13.83 -1.59 12.01
C GLU A 74 15.25 -2.11 11.79
N ARG A 75 15.63 -2.39 10.55
CA ARG A 75 17.00 -2.83 10.22
C ARG A 75 18.01 -1.68 10.32
N ASN A 76 17.65 -0.47 9.89
CA ASN A 76 18.53 0.70 9.98
C ASN A 76 18.80 1.14 11.43
N LYS A 77 17.88 0.88 12.38
CA LYS A 77 18.15 1.06 13.81
C LYS A 77 19.33 0.21 14.31
N ASN A 78 19.62 -0.90 13.64
CA ASN A 78 20.58 -1.91 14.05
C ASN A 78 21.75 -2.11 13.06
N LYS A 79 21.94 -1.23 12.05
CA LYS A 79 23.00 -1.39 11.03
C LYS A 79 24.40 -1.08 11.60
N PRO A 80 25.37 -2.01 11.52
CA PRO A 80 26.80 -1.68 11.58
C PRO A 80 27.23 -0.87 10.35
N LYS A 81 28.35 -0.13 10.43
CA LYS A 81 28.90 0.61 9.27
C LYS A 81 29.18 -0.33 8.08
N PRO A 82 29.03 0.13 6.82
CA PRO A 82 29.16 -0.74 5.65
C PRO A 82 30.56 -1.35 5.55
N THR A 83 30.63 -2.64 5.22
CA THR A 83 31.84 -3.34 4.75
C THR A 83 31.64 -3.76 3.29
N GLU A 84 32.70 -3.71 2.48
CA GLU A 84 32.68 -3.64 1.01
C GLU A 84 32.18 -4.87 0.22
N ASN A 85 31.69 -5.94 0.86
CA ASN A 85 31.25 -7.15 0.15
C ASN A 85 29.73 -7.17 -0.07
N ILE A 86 29.30 -7.04 -1.32
CA ILE A 86 27.89 -7.16 -1.74
C ILE A 86 27.49 -8.65 -1.71
N ASP A 87 26.80 -9.06 -0.66
CA ASP A 87 26.16 -10.37 -0.57
C ASP A 87 24.65 -10.29 -0.97
N ALA A 88 23.99 -11.45 -1.06
CA ALA A 88 22.57 -11.54 -1.41
C ALA A 88 21.65 -10.73 -0.47
N LYS A 89 22.10 -10.49 0.77
CA LYS A 89 21.38 -9.66 1.74
C LYS A 89 21.47 -8.17 1.36
N MET A 90 22.64 -7.68 0.95
CA MET A 90 22.77 -6.32 0.42
C MET A 90 21.96 -6.10 -0.86
N MET A 91 21.90 -7.10 -1.75
CA MET A 91 21.05 -7.05 -2.95
C MET A 91 19.57 -6.99 -2.59
N TYR A 92 19.11 -7.83 -1.66
CA TYR A 92 17.73 -7.80 -1.15
C TYR A 92 17.37 -6.45 -0.50
N GLU A 93 18.29 -5.85 0.26
CA GLU A 93 18.09 -4.52 0.86
C GLU A 93 17.97 -3.43 -0.20
N SER A 94 18.85 -3.43 -1.21
CA SER A 94 18.78 -2.49 -2.33
C SER A 94 17.46 -2.63 -3.12
N LEU A 95 16.97 -3.85 -3.32
CA LEU A 95 15.68 -4.11 -3.97
C LEU A 95 14.50 -3.59 -3.13
N LEU A 96 14.52 -3.83 -1.82
CA LEU A 96 13.50 -3.32 -0.89
C LEU A 96 13.44 -1.78 -0.87
N GLU A 97 14.57 -1.10 -1.08
CA GLU A 97 14.68 0.36 -1.11
C GLU A 97 14.21 0.98 -2.43
N LYS A 98 14.33 0.26 -3.55
CA LYS A 98 14.13 0.81 -4.89
C LYS A 98 12.82 0.41 -5.56
N GLU A 99 12.28 -0.75 -5.25
CA GLU A 99 11.14 -1.31 -5.97
C GLU A 99 10.02 -1.79 -5.03
N ILE A 100 8.79 -1.63 -5.52
CA ILE A 100 7.61 -2.17 -4.85
C ILE A 100 7.55 -3.68 -5.07
N LEU A 101 7.32 -4.46 -4.01
CA LEU A 101 7.40 -5.93 -4.06
C LEU A 101 6.09 -6.62 -4.51
N PHE A 102 5.40 -6.02 -5.47
CA PHE A 102 4.32 -6.69 -6.21
C PHE A 102 4.39 -6.30 -7.69
N ASP A 103 3.78 -7.12 -8.55
CA ASP A 103 3.74 -6.85 -9.99
C ASP A 103 2.80 -5.68 -10.26
N HIS A 104 3.37 -4.48 -10.29
CA HIS A 104 2.62 -3.25 -10.47
C HIS A 104 2.00 -3.15 -11.87
N ARG A 105 2.60 -3.79 -12.89
CA ARG A 105 2.08 -3.78 -14.26
C ARG A 105 0.81 -4.62 -14.35
N CYS A 106 0.85 -5.85 -13.85
CA CYS A 106 -0.32 -6.72 -13.83
C CYS A 106 -1.45 -6.15 -12.98
N LEU A 107 -1.16 -5.40 -11.91
CA LEU A 107 -2.21 -4.73 -11.14
C LEU A 107 -2.88 -3.61 -11.95
N GLN A 108 -2.10 -2.79 -12.69
CA GLN A 108 -2.65 -1.78 -13.59
C GLN A 108 -3.53 -2.42 -14.67
N GLU A 109 -3.06 -3.51 -15.30
CA GLU A 109 -3.83 -4.27 -16.30
C GLU A 109 -5.14 -4.80 -15.72
N TYR A 110 -5.12 -5.43 -14.55
CA TYR A 110 -6.33 -5.92 -13.88
C TYR A 110 -7.36 -4.81 -13.68
N ILE A 111 -6.91 -3.66 -13.18
CA ILE A 111 -7.80 -2.55 -12.88
C ILE A 111 -8.39 -1.98 -14.17
N LEU A 112 -7.55 -1.66 -15.15
CA LEU A 112 -7.95 -0.99 -16.38
C LEU A 112 -8.79 -1.91 -17.27
N MET A 113 -8.52 -3.22 -17.29
CA MET A 113 -9.21 -4.17 -18.16
C MET A 113 -10.43 -4.82 -17.51
N ALA A 114 -10.41 -5.09 -16.19
CA ALA A 114 -11.42 -5.92 -15.53
C ALA A 114 -12.28 -5.18 -14.49
N CYS A 115 -11.84 -4.01 -14.00
CA CYS A 115 -12.53 -3.32 -12.92
C CYS A 115 -13.31 -2.07 -13.35
N GLN A 116 -13.27 -1.68 -14.63
CA GLN A 116 -13.99 -0.51 -15.13
C GLN A 116 -15.43 -0.86 -15.54
N ASN A 117 -16.40 -0.04 -15.13
CA ASN A 117 -17.76 -0.13 -15.65
C ASN A 117 -17.92 0.79 -16.88
N PRO A 118 -18.49 0.32 -18.01
CA PRO A 118 -18.66 1.14 -19.22
C PRO A 118 -19.50 2.41 -19.04
N ARG A 119 -20.29 2.51 -17.96
CA ARG A 119 -21.12 3.68 -17.64
C ARG A 119 -20.52 4.53 -16.51
N GLY A 120 -19.21 4.39 -16.24
CA GLY A 120 -18.49 5.06 -15.15
C GLY A 120 -18.58 4.31 -13.82
N GLY A 121 -17.60 4.56 -12.94
CA GLY A 121 -17.38 3.85 -11.69
C GLY A 121 -16.58 2.56 -11.86
N LEU A 122 -16.02 2.04 -10.77
CA LEU A 122 -15.28 0.78 -10.75
C LEU A 122 -16.02 -0.29 -9.93
N ILE A 123 -15.65 -1.54 -10.16
CA ILE A 123 -16.32 -2.74 -9.64
C ILE A 123 -15.33 -3.62 -8.89
N ASP A 124 -15.87 -4.60 -8.15
CA ASP A 124 -15.11 -5.71 -7.56
C ASP A 124 -14.38 -6.53 -8.66
N LYS A 125 -15.15 -7.13 -9.57
CA LYS A 125 -14.68 -8.00 -10.66
C LYS A 125 -15.75 -8.04 -11.77
N PRO A 126 -15.44 -8.55 -12.98
CA PRO A 126 -16.43 -8.70 -14.03
C PRO A 126 -17.71 -9.41 -13.57
N GLY A 127 -18.87 -8.87 -13.95
CA GLY A 127 -20.19 -9.36 -13.55
C GLY A 127 -20.71 -8.82 -12.21
N LYS A 128 -19.94 -8.00 -11.48
CA LYS A 128 -20.41 -7.31 -10.27
C LYS A 128 -20.89 -5.88 -10.57
N PRO A 129 -21.86 -5.36 -9.79
CA PRO A 129 -22.28 -3.98 -9.91
C PRO A 129 -21.17 -3.02 -9.48
N ARG A 130 -21.23 -1.78 -9.97
CA ARG A 130 -20.39 -0.68 -9.50
C ARG A 130 -20.91 -0.11 -8.19
N ASP A 131 -20.00 0.41 -7.39
CA ASP A 131 -20.31 1.18 -6.20
C ASP A 131 -19.18 2.18 -5.89
N PHE A 132 -19.44 3.10 -4.95
CA PHE A 132 -18.46 4.12 -4.56
C PHE A 132 -17.27 3.55 -3.80
N TYR A 133 -17.45 2.42 -3.11
CA TYR A 133 -16.40 1.78 -2.33
C TYR A 133 -15.32 1.22 -3.26
N HIS A 134 -15.69 0.39 -4.24
CA HIS A 134 -14.76 -0.13 -5.25
C HIS A 134 -14.23 0.98 -6.14
N THR A 135 -15.04 1.99 -6.48
CA THR A 135 -14.53 3.17 -7.19
C THR A 135 -13.38 3.82 -6.44
N CYS A 136 -13.53 4.06 -5.13
CA CYS A 136 -12.47 4.65 -4.31
C CYS A 136 -11.24 3.73 -4.23
N TYR A 137 -11.39 2.51 -3.71
CA TYR A 137 -10.25 1.66 -3.39
C TYR A 137 -9.53 1.10 -4.62
N THR A 138 -10.24 0.90 -5.72
CA THR A 138 -9.61 0.46 -6.97
C THR A 138 -8.80 1.60 -7.59
N LEU A 139 -9.28 2.86 -7.59
CA LEU A 139 -8.49 4.02 -8.04
C LEU A 139 -7.29 4.29 -7.12
N SER A 140 -7.47 4.18 -5.80
CA SER A 140 -6.36 4.27 -4.86
C SER A 140 -5.29 3.22 -5.11
N GLY A 141 -5.69 1.98 -5.41
CA GLY A 141 -4.78 0.91 -5.80
C GLY A 141 -4.06 1.17 -7.13
N LEU A 142 -4.77 1.73 -8.12
CA LEU A 142 -4.17 2.12 -9.40
C LEU A 142 -3.09 3.19 -9.21
N SER A 143 -3.38 4.22 -8.41
CA SER A 143 -2.40 5.23 -8.02
C SER A 143 -1.17 4.59 -7.37
N ILE A 144 -1.33 3.66 -6.43
CA ILE A 144 -0.18 2.98 -5.80
C ILE A 144 0.64 2.20 -6.84
N ALA A 145 -0.01 1.49 -7.77
CA ALA A 145 0.68 0.74 -8.82
C ALA A 145 1.38 1.63 -9.85
N GLN A 146 1.01 2.90 -9.96
CA GLN A 146 1.63 3.87 -10.87
C GLN A 146 2.83 4.58 -10.24
N HIS A 147 2.84 4.75 -8.91
CA HIS A 147 3.82 5.55 -8.17
C HIS A 147 4.78 4.66 -7.36
N LEU A 148 5.75 4.03 -8.04
CA LEU A 148 6.62 2.97 -7.49
C LEU A 148 7.58 3.46 -6.40
N SER A 149 8.05 4.69 -6.51
CA SER A 149 8.86 5.37 -5.50
C SER A 149 8.57 6.87 -5.51
N ASN A 150 9.28 7.68 -4.72
CA ASN A 150 9.13 9.14 -4.77
C ASN A 150 9.47 9.73 -6.14
N ASP A 151 10.45 9.15 -6.83
CA ASP A 151 10.98 9.69 -8.08
C ASP A 151 10.62 8.83 -9.30
N MET A 152 9.98 7.68 -9.08
CA MET A 152 9.62 6.74 -10.15
C MET A 152 8.12 6.61 -10.31
N THR A 153 7.65 6.97 -11.50
CA THR A 153 6.27 6.77 -11.96
C THR A 153 6.28 5.86 -13.18
N TYR A 154 5.37 4.90 -13.24
CA TYR A 154 5.17 4.04 -14.39
C TYR A 154 3.67 3.91 -14.68
N CYS A 155 3.26 4.32 -15.88
CA CYS A 155 1.87 4.19 -16.34
C CYS A 155 1.86 3.34 -17.60
N ILE A 156 1.07 2.26 -17.61
CA ILE A 156 1.10 1.27 -18.70
C ILE A 156 0.71 1.83 -20.07
N ASP A 157 -0.06 2.91 -20.09
CA ASP A 157 -0.58 3.56 -21.29
C ASP A 157 0.14 4.89 -21.63
N GLY A 158 1.34 5.11 -21.08
CA GLY A 158 2.10 6.32 -21.42
C GLY A 158 1.55 7.63 -20.82
N HIS A 159 0.75 7.53 -19.74
CA HIS A 159 0.26 8.60 -18.86
C HIS A 159 -1.19 9.05 -19.05
N GLU A 160 -1.96 8.46 -19.97
CA GLU A 160 -3.38 8.83 -20.15
C GLU A 160 -4.24 8.51 -18.92
N SER A 161 -3.98 7.38 -18.25
CA SER A 161 -4.65 7.01 -16.99
C SER A 161 -3.89 7.41 -15.73
N LEU A 162 -2.88 8.29 -15.83
CA LEU A 162 -2.09 8.66 -14.66
C LEU A 162 -2.95 9.35 -13.60
N LEU A 163 -3.00 8.75 -12.41
CA LEU A 163 -3.70 9.32 -11.26
C LEU A 163 -2.74 10.14 -10.38
N THR A 164 -3.31 11.09 -9.65
CA THR A 164 -2.62 11.73 -8.53
C THR A 164 -2.18 10.68 -7.51
N ARG A 165 -0.98 10.86 -6.95
CA ARG A 165 -0.45 9.99 -5.90
C ARG A 165 -1.37 9.99 -4.69
N THR A 166 -1.58 8.82 -4.09
CA THR A 166 -2.22 8.68 -2.78
C THR A 166 -1.19 8.39 -1.69
N HIS A 167 -1.41 8.95 -0.49
CA HIS A 167 -0.58 8.68 0.68
C HIS A 167 -0.92 7.32 1.26
N LEU A 168 0.06 6.42 1.34
CA LEU A 168 -0.14 5.00 1.72
C LEU A 168 -0.88 4.79 3.05
N LEU A 169 -0.58 5.60 4.08
CA LEU A 169 -1.22 5.44 5.40
C LEU A 169 -2.65 6.00 5.50
N TYR A 170 -2.95 7.07 4.76
CA TYR A 170 -4.19 7.85 4.95
C TYR A 170 -5.16 7.75 3.77
N ASN A 171 -4.70 7.19 2.64
CA ASN A 171 -5.42 7.14 1.38
C ASN A 171 -5.96 8.50 0.92
N LEU A 172 -5.13 9.53 1.04
CA LEU A 172 -5.42 10.91 0.61
C LEU A 172 -4.25 11.45 -0.20
N PRO A 173 -4.45 12.45 -1.07
CA PRO A 173 -3.33 13.12 -1.72
C PRO A 173 -2.31 13.63 -0.70
N PRO A 174 -0.99 13.37 -0.88
CA PRO A 174 0.05 13.74 0.10
C PRO A 174 0.04 15.23 0.50
N GLU A 175 -0.28 16.12 -0.42
CA GLU A 175 -0.41 17.56 -0.15
C GLU A 175 -1.52 17.86 0.86
N ASN A 176 -2.64 17.14 0.81
CA ASN A 176 -3.74 17.32 1.75
C ASN A 176 -3.38 16.80 3.13
N VAL A 177 -2.67 15.66 3.20
CA VAL A 177 -2.11 15.12 4.45
C VAL A 177 -1.15 16.13 5.08
N ASN A 178 -0.21 16.66 4.31
CA ASN A 178 0.77 17.64 4.78
C ASN A 178 0.10 18.93 5.28
N ARG A 179 -0.91 19.43 4.57
CA ARG A 179 -1.69 20.61 4.99
C ARG A 179 -2.38 20.36 6.33
N ALA A 180 -3.05 19.21 6.49
CA ALA A 180 -3.72 18.86 7.74
C ALA A 180 -2.73 18.73 8.91
N ILE A 181 -1.63 18.00 8.71
CA ILE A 181 -0.60 17.82 9.74
C ILE A 181 0.01 19.16 10.16
N ASN A 182 0.33 20.03 9.20
CA ASN A 182 0.92 21.34 9.51
C ASN A 182 -0.05 22.24 10.27
N TYR A 183 -1.32 22.25 9.87
CA TYR A 183 -2.36 23.02 10.56
C TYR A 183 -2.53 22.57 12.02
N PHE A 184 -2.69 21.27 12.27
CA PHE A 184 -2.88 20.78 13.65
C PHE A 184 -1.60 20.75 14.49
N LYS A 185 -0.40 20.78 13.87
CA LYS A 185 0.86 20.98 14.60
C LYS A 185 1.00 22.40 15.14
N SER A 186 0.45 23.40 14.47
CA SER A 186 0.42 24.78 14.99
C SER A 186 -0.61 24.98 16.10
N GLU A 187 -1.57 24.07 16.24
CA GLU A 187 -2.55 24.09 17.32
C GLU A 187 -1.95 23.48 18.61
N ASN A 188 -2.10 24.17 19.74
CA ASN A 188 -1.58 23.69 21.02
C ASN A 188 -2.57 22.67 21.64
N LEU A 189 -2.54 21.44 21.13
CA LEU A 189 -3.46 20.35 21.50
C LEU A 189 -3.29 19.80 22.93
N THR A 190 -2.32 20.30 23.70
CA THR A 190 -2.05 19.88 25.09
C THR A 190 -3.12 20.30 26.11
N LYS A 191 -4.19 20.98 25.70
CA LYS A 191 -5.28 21.42 26.58
C LYS A 191 -6.42 20.40 26.77
N LEU A 192 -6.39 19.24 26.12
CA LEU A 192 -7.37 18.19 26.38
C LEU A 192 -6.98 17.42 27.65
N LYS A 193 -7.50 17.86 28.81
CA LYS A 193 -7.45 17.06 30.03
C LYS A 193 -8.36 15.85 29.85
N LEU A 194 -7.77 14.65 29.96
CA LEU A 194 -8.47 13.35 30.00
C LEU A 194 -9.46 13.21 31.17
N SER A 195 -9.60 14.23 32.04
CA SER A 195 -10.55 14.23 33.16
C SER A 195 -11.98 14.61 32.77
N GLU A 196 -12.27 14.82 31.49
CA GLU A 196 -13.60 15.24 30.99
C GLU A 196 -14.22 14.24 29.97
N ILE A 197 -13.72 12.99 29.93
CA ILE A 197 -14.33 11.84 29.24
C ILE A 197 -14.61 10.76 30.29
#